data_AF-A0ABD0NNB5-F1
#
_entry.id   AF-A0ABD0NNB5-F1
#
_cell.length_a   1.000
_cell.length_b   1.000
_cell.length_c   1.000
_cell.angle_alpha   90.00
_cell.angle_beta   90.00
_cell.angle_gamma   90.00
#
_symmetry.space_group_name_H-M   'P 1'
#
loop_
_entity.id
_entity.type
_entity.pdbx_description
1 polymer ?
#
loop_
_entity_poly.entity_id
_entity_poly.type
_entity_poly.pdbx_seq_one_letter_code
_entity_poly.pdbx_strand_id
1 'polypeptide(L)' 'MDLVLNVADYYFFTPYVYPSSWPEDEALRQIIGLMVVTNLGAAILYLGLGALSYFFIFDHKLKQHPQFLE' A
#
# COMPACT_ATOMS: atom_id res chain seq x y z
N MET A 1 11.26 -13.72 -8.92
CA MET A 1 10.86 -13.35 -7.54
C MET A 1 9.86 -12.19 -7.60
N ASP A 2 8.97 -12.23 -8.61
CA ASP A 2 8.36 -11.04 -9.21
C ASP A 2 6.86 -11.29 -9.47
N LEU A 3 6.31 -12.37 -8.90
CA LEU A 3 4.93 -12.80 -9.16
C LEU A 3 3.93 -11.71 -8.82
N VAL A 4 4.08 -11.08 -7.65
CA VAL A 4 3.18 -10.00 -7.21
C VAL A 4 3.31 -8.78 -8.11
N LEU A 5 4.52 -8.44 -8.54
CA LEU A 5 4.76 -7.34 -9.47
C LEU A 5 4.14 -7.64 -10.83
N ASN A 6 4.34 -8.83 -11.39
CA ASN A 6 3.78 -9.24 -12.67
C ASN A 6 2.25 -9.28 -12.64
N VAL A 7 1.66 -9.75 -11.54
CA VAL A 7 0.19 -9.73 -11.36
C VAL A 7 -0.32 -8.30 -11.26
N ALA A 8 0.31 -7.45 -10.45
CA ALA A 8 -0.08 -6.04 -10.32
C ALA A 8 0.09 -5.30 -11.66
N ASP A 9 1.15 -5.58 -12.40
CA ASP A 9 1.42 -4.97 -13.68
C ASP A 9 0.38 -5.41 -14.73
N TYR A 10 0.18 -6.71 -14.90
CA TYR A 10 -0.78 -7.24 -15.87
C TYR A 10 -2.23 -6.79 -15.63
N TYR A 11 -2.70 -6.82 -14.37
CA TYR A 11 -4.09 -6.50 -14.05
C TYR A 11 -4.36 -5.03 -13.78
N PHE A 12 -3.36 -4.25 -13.39
CA PHE A 12 -3.56 -2.86 -12.97
C PHE A 12 -2.68 -1.87 -13.73
N PHE A 13 -1.35 -2.05 -13.76
CA PHE A 13 -0.49 -1.02 -14.34
C PHE A 13 -0.52 -0.98 -15.88
N THR A 14 -0.44 -2.12 -16.59
CA THR A 14 -0.55 -2.18 -18.07
C THR A 14 -1.86 -1.59 -18.59
N PRO A 15 -3.06 -1.96 -18.07
CA PRO A 15 -4.31 -1.46 -18.63
C PRO A 15 -4.65 -0.01 -18.25
N TYR A 16 -4.17 0.50 -17.10
CA TYR A 16 -4.64 1.80 -16.57
C TYR A 16 -3.56 2.87 -16.42
N VAL A 17 -2.27 2.50 -16.37
CA VAL A 17 -1.19 3.44 -16.04
C VAL A 17 -0.22 3.61 -17.22
N TYR A 18 0.21 2.51 -17.83
CA TYR A 18 1.22 2.56 -18.89
C TYR A 18 0.58 2.59 -20.29
N PRO A 19 1.08 3.45 -21.21
CA PRO A 19 0.67 3.41 -22.60
C PRO A 19 1.18 2.13 -23.28
N SER A 20 0.48 1.65 -24.30
CA SER A 20 0.84 0.43 -25.05
C SER A 20 2.21 0.49 -25.73
N SER A 21 2.81 1.68 -25.84
CA SER A 21 4.15 1.89 -26.39
C SER A 21 5.29 1.66 -25.38
N TRP A 22 4.99 1.46 -24.09
CA TRP A 22 6.01 1.27 -23.05
C TRP A 22 6.18 -0.22 -22.71
N PRO A 23 7.34 -0.83 -23.04
CA PRO A 23 7.57 -2.26 -22.79
C PRO A 23 7.50 -2.64 -21.31
N GLU A 24 7.05 -3.87 -21.03
CA GLU A 24 6.99 -4.46 -19.69
C GLU A 24 8.38 -4.72 -19.09
N ASP A 25 9.37 -5.02 -19.94
CA ASP A 25 10.73 -5.38 -19.54
C ASP A 25 11.63 -4.17 -19.19
N GLU A 26 11.11 -2.94 -19.28
CA GLU A 26 11.91 -1.77 -18.95
C GLU A 26 12.17 -1.64 -17.44
N ALA A 27 13.44 -1.43 -17.08
CA ALA A 27 13.85 -1.31 -15.69
C ALA A 27 13.13 -0.18 -14.94
N LEU A 28 12.84 0.95 -15.60
CA LEU A 28 12.13 2.07 -14.98
C LEU A 28 10.70 1.68 -14.58
N ARG A 29 10.00 0.94 -15.45
CA ARG A 29 8.65 0.45 -15.19
C ARG A 29 8.64 -0.49 -13.99
N GLN A 30 9.59 -1.42 -13.93
CA GLN A 30 9.72 -2.35 -12.81
C GLN A 30 10.05 -1.63 -11.49
N ILE A 31 10.92 -0.62 -11.52
CA ILE A 31 11.25 0.18 -10.33
C ILE A 31 10.01 0.93 -9.82
N ILE A 32 9.24 1.56 -10.70
CA ILE A 32 8.01 2.28 -10.33
C ILE A 32 6.99 1.31 -9.75
N GLY A 33 6.73 0.18 -10.44
CA GLY A 33 5.82 -0.85 -9.95
C GLY A 33 6.22 -1.37 -8.58
N LEU A 34 7.51 -1.62 -8.35
CA LEU A 34 8.04 -2.06 -7.07
C LEU A 34 7.83 -1.01 -5.99
N MET A 35 8.17 0.26 -6.26
CA MET A 35 7.98 1.35 -5.30
C MET A 35 6.51 1.50 -4.91
N VAL A 36 5.59 1.48 -5.87
CA VAL A 36 4.16 1.64 -5.60
C VAL A 36 3.64 0.46 -4.77
N VAL A 37 3.88 -0.77 -5.20
CA VAL A 37 3.35 -1.97 -4.53
C VAL A 37 3.90 -2.10 -3.11
N THR A 38 5.19 -1.85 -2.91
CA THR A 38 5.82 -1.98 -1.58
C THR A 38 5.35 -0.90 -0.62
N ASN A 39 5.32 0.37 -1.04
CA ASN A 39 4.88 1.47 -0.17
C ASN A 39 3.38 1.38 0.13
N LEU A 40 2.56 1.00 -0.86
CA LEU A 40 1.13 0.81 -0.64
C LEU A 40 0.87 -0.38 0.30
N GLY A 41 1.56 -1.49 0.10
CA GLY A 41 1.49 -2.65 1.00
C GLY A 41 1.90 -2.29 2.43
N ALA A 42 2.99 -1.56 2.59
CA ALA A 42 3.44 -1.07 3.90
C ALA A 42 2.40 -0.15 4.55
N ALA A 43 1.82 0.78 3.79
CA ALA A 43 0.78 1.68 4.29
C ALA A 43 -0.49 0.93 4.71
N ILE A 44 -0.94 -0.05 3.91
CA ILE A 44 -2.11 -0.89 4.22
C ILE A 44 -1.86 -1.70 5.49
N LEU A 45 -0.67 -2.30 5.63
CA LEU A 45 -0.33 -3.05 6.83
C LEU A 45 -0.27 -2.14 8.05
N TYR A 46 0.40 -1.00 7.96
CA TYR A 46 0.55 -0.07 9.07
C TYR A 46 -0.80 0.52 9.50
N LEU A 47 -1.53 1.13 8.56
CA LEU A 47 -2.82 1.78 8.84
C LEU A 47 -3.92 0.75 9.11
N GLY A 48 -3.92 -0.38 8.41
CA GLY A 48 -4.89 -1.44 8.61
C GLY A 48 -4.75 -2.11 9.96
N LEU A 49 -3.55 -2.56 10.33
CA LEU A 49 -3.31 -3.12 11.66
C LEU A 49 -3.47 -2.07 12.77
N GLY A 50 -3.07 -0.82 12.50
CA GLY A 50 -3.30 0.31 13.39
C GLY A 50 -4.80 0.56 13.64
N ALA A 51 -5.61 0.55 12.57
CA ALA A 51 -7.05 0.70 12.66
C ALA A 51 -7.70 -0.48 13.39
N LEU A 52 -7.29 -1.73 13.08
CA LEU A 52 -7.78 -2.91 13.79
C LEU A 52 -7.45 -2.83 15.29
N SER A 53 -6.21 -2.46 15.63
CA SER A 53 -5.80 -2.24 17.02
C SER A 53 -6.66 -1.16 17.68
N TYR A 54 -6.87 -0.04 16.99
CA TYR A 54 -7.71 1.05 17.49
C TYR A 54 -9.16 0.63 17.75
N PHE A 55 -9.78 -0.13 16.84
CA PHE A 55 -11.18 -0.52 16.99
C PHE A 55 -11.39 -1.68 17.97
N PHE A 56 -10.50 -2.67 17.97
CA PHE A 56 -10.73 -3.93 18.69
C PHE A 56 -9.93 -4.07 19.99
N ILE A 57 -8.78 -3.41 20.11
CA ILE A 57 -7.84 -3.61 21.22
C ILE A 57 -7.74 -2.37 22.12
N PHE A 58 -7.81 -1.18 21.53
CA PHE A 58 -7.61 0.08 22.25
C PHE A 58 -8.79 0.46 23.15
N ASP A 59 -8.50 0.71 24.43
CA ASP A 59 -9.50 1.23 25.37
C ASP A 59 -9.79 2.70 25.09
N HIS A 60 -10.98 2.94 24.56
CA HIS A 60 -11.45 4.27 24.21
C HIS A 60 -11.68 5.19 25.41
N LYS A 61 -11.74 4.67 26.64
CA LYS A 61 -11.81 5.50 27.87
C LYS A 61 -10.57 6.35 28.07
N LEU A 62 -9.41 5.93 27.55
CA LEU A 62 -8.17 6.72 27.58
C LEU A 62 -8.32 8.07 26.87
N LYS A 63 -9.28 8.20 25.96
CA LYS A 63 -9.58 9.45 25.25
C LYS A 63 -10.26 10.51 26.11
N GLN A 64 -10.73 10.15 27.30
CA GLN A 64 -11.30 11.08 28.29
C GLN A 64 -10.23 11.66 29.22
N HIS A 65 -8.98 11.22 29.11
CA HIS A 65 -7.91 11.70 29.96
C HIS A 65 -7.54 13.16 29.61
N PRO A 66 -7.31 14.05 30.60
CA PRO A 66 -7.03 15.47 30.34
C PRO A 66 -5.72 15.75 29.57
N GLN A 67 -4.89 14.73 29.35
CA GLN A 67 -3.68 14.79 28.52
C GLN A 67 -3.83 14.02 27.20
N PHE A 68 -5.04 13.55 26.88
CA PHE A 68 -5.28 13.00 25.56
C PHE A 68 -5.11 14.13 24.55
N LEU A 69 -4.23 13.92 23.57
CA LEU A 69 -3.96 14.90 22.52
C LEU A 69 -5.28 15.18 21.79
N GLU A 70 -5.66 16.46 21.71
CA GLU A 70 -6.80 16.92 20.89
C GLU A 70 -6.57 16.60 19.41
#